data_AF-B3MJV9-F1
#
_entry.id   AF-B3MJV9-F1
#
_cell.length_a   1.000
_cell.length_b   1.000
_cell.length_c   1.000
_cell.angle_alpha   90.00
_cell.angle_beta   90.00
_cell.angle_gamma   90.00
#
_symmetry.space_group_name_H-M   'P 1'
#
loop_
_entity.id
_entity.type
_entity.pdbx_description
1 polymer ?
#
loop_
_entity_poly.entity_id
_entity_poly.type
_entity_poly.pdbx_seq_one_letter_code
_entity_poly.pdbx_strand_id
1 'polypeptide(L)'
;MKVFALCSMFALLLAGVQSLPQREGAAYTNEAIRQAQQTLLIPKDAQIQNVQEGIELGAYEQIPGNQRINLFEILGDQVPSEVINNLQSQVDQIGRN
;
A
#
# COMPACT_ATOMS: atom_id res chain seq x y z
N MET A 1 -20.51 17.10 31.10
CA MET A 1 -19.84 15.77 31.06
C MET A 1 -20.41 14.85 29.97
N LYS A 2 -21.73 14.67 29.86
CA LYS A 2 -22.36 13.81 28.83
C LYS A 2 -22.04 14.21 27.37
N VAL A 3 -22.02 15.51 27.05
CA VAL A 3 -21.72 16.01 25.70
C VAL A 3 -20.27 15.74 25.29
N PHE A 4 -19.32 15.92 26.22
CA PHE A 4 -17.91 15.59 25.98
C PHE A 4 -17.70 14.09 25.75
N ALA A 5 -18.40 13.24 26.52
CA ALA A 5 -18.36 11.80 26.33
C ALA A 5 -18.95 11.39 24.96
N LEU A 6 -20.02 12.05 24.51
CA LEU A 6 -20.63 11.83 23.20
C LEU A 6 -19.68 12.22 22.06
N CYS A 7 -19.01 13.37 22.16
CA CYS A 7 -18.03 13.83 21.18
C CYS A 7 -16.80 12.92 21.11
N SER A 8 -16.27 12.44 22.24
CA SER A 8 -15.18 11.46 22.26
C SER A 8 -15.59 10.12 21.65
N MET A 9 -16.82 9.65 21.90
CA MET A 9 -17.34 8.42 21.30
C MET A 9 -17.49 8.55 19.78
N PHE A 10 -17.96 9.71 19.31
CA PHE A 10 -18.08 9.98 17.87
C PHE A 10 -16.73 10.10 17.17
N ALA A 11 -15.72 10.72 17.82
CA ALA A 11 -14.36 10.80 17.30
C ALA A 11 -13.70 9.41 17.20
N LEU A 12 -13.93 8.53 18.18
CA LEU A 12 -13.45 7.15 18.15
C LEU A 12 -14.09 6.33 17.02
N LEU A 13 -15.39 6.55 16.75
CA LEU A 13 -16.08 5.90 15.63
C LEU A 13 -15.52 6.32 14.27
N LEU A 14 -15.26 7.63 14.07
CA LEU A 14 -14.69 8.14 12.82
C LEU A 14 -13.26 7.65 12.58
N ALA A 15 -12.46 7.50 13.63
CA ALA A 15 -11.11 6.95 13.52
C ALA A 15 -11.10 5.48 13.06
N GLY A 16 -12.10 4.69 13.46
CA GLY A 16 -12.21 3.28 13.06
C GLY A 16 -12.58 3.05 11.59
N VAL A 17 -13.19 4.04 10.92
CA VAL A 17 -13.55 3.94 9.50
C VAL A 17 -12.32 4.03 8.58
N GLN A 18 -11.25 4.72 9.02
CA GLN A 18 -10.02 4.89 8.23
C GLN A 18 -9.14 3.64 8.18
N SER A 19 -9.38 2.65 9.06
CA SER A 19 -8.67 1.38 9.06
C SER A 19 -9.37 0.29 8.23
N LEU A 20 -10.51 0.59 7.61
CA LEU A 20 -11.14 -0.35 6.69
C LEU A 20 -10.38 -0.30 5.36
N PRO A 21 -10.05 -1.46 4.76
CA PRO A 21 -9.42 -1.48 3.45
C PRO A 21 -10.32 -0.71 2.48
N GLN A 22 -9.78 0.38 1.92
CA GLN A 22 -10.40 1.10 0.80
C GLN A 22 -10.53 0.10 -0.33
N ARG A 23 -11.78 -0.19 -0.72
CA ARG A 23 -12.13 -1.02 -1.87
C ARG A 23 -12.67 -0.10 -2.96
N GLU A 24 -11.88 0.89 -3.34
CA GLU A 24 -12.26 1.86 -4.38
C GLU A 24 -12.24 1.21 -5.77
N GLY A 25 -11.43 0.16 -5.97
CA GLY A 25 -11.33 -0.62 -7.20
C GLY A 25 -12.59 -1.42 -7.57
N ALA A 26 -13.43 -1.74 -6.60
CA ALA A 26 -14.70 -2.44 -6.82
C ALA A 26 -15.65 -1.66 -7.75
N ALA A 27 -15.65 -0.33 -7.65
CA ALA A 27 -16.52 0.53 -8.43
C ALA A 27 -16.16 0.55 -9.93
N TYR A 28 -14.90 0.33 -10.27
CA TYR A 28 -14.37 0.42 -11.65
C TYR A 28 -14.28 -0.92 -12.36
N THR A 29 -14.68 -2.02 -11.70
CA THR A 29 -14.54 -3.38 -12.24
C THR A 29 -15.31 -3.58 -13.54
N ASN A 30 -16.54 -3.08 -13.63
CA ASN A 30 -17.37 -3.21 -14.85
C ASN A 30 -16.85 -2.37 -16.02
N GLU A 31 -16.32 -1.17 -15.75
CA GLU A 31 -15.76 -0.30 -16.79
C GLU A 31 -14.42 -0.86 -17.29
N ALA A 32 -13.58 -1.36 -16.39
CA ALA A 32 -12.32 -2.01 -16.74
C ALA A 32 -12.54 -3.26 -17.64
N ILE A 33 -13.57 -4.07 -17.35
CA ILE A 33 -13.94 -5.21 -18.21
C ILE A 33 -14.36 -4.74 -19.60
N ARG A 34 -15.19 -3.69 -19.69
CA ARG A 34 -15.64 -3.14 -20.99
C ARG A 34 -14.48 -2.56 -21.78
N GLN A 35 -13.57 -1.85 -21.12
CA GLN A 35 -12.35 -1.35 -21.75
C GLN A 35 -11.45 -2.50 -22.23
N ALA A 36 -11.25 -3.54 -21.42
CA ALA A 36 -10.47 -4.72 -21.78
C ALA A 36 -11.06 -5.49 -22.97
N GLN A 37 -12.40 -5.53 -23.09
CA GLN A 37 -13.08 -6.09 -24.26
C GLN A 37 -12.90 -5.23 -25.52
N GLN A 38 -12.90 -3.90 -25.38
CA GLN A 38 -12.66 -2.97 -26.48
C GLN A 38 -11.21 -3.00 -26.98
N THR A 39 -10.25 -3.21 -26.08
CA THR A 39 -8.82 -3.34 -26.40
C THR A 39 -8.41 -4.76 -26.80
N LEU A 40 -9.38 -5.69 -26.94
CA LEU A 40 -9.16 -7.10 -27.28
C LEU A 40 -8.27 -7.86 -26.28
N LEU A 41 -8.10 -7.34 -25.05
CA LEU A 41 -7.44 -8.05 -23.95
C LEU A 41 -8.30 -9.22 -23.44
N ILE A 42 -9.63 -9.11 -23.56
CA ILE A 42 -10.58 -10.19 -23.30
C ILE A 42 -11.27 -10.56 -24.63
N PRO A 43 -11.18 -11.83 -25.08
CA PRO A 43 -11.90 -12.28 -26.26
C PRO A 43 -13.41 -12.08 -26.11
N LYS A 44 -14.10 -11.69 -27.20
CA LYS A 44 -15.55 -11.41 -27.19
C LYS A 44 -16.40 -12.60 -26.76
N ASP A 45 -15.87 -13.81 -26.90
CA ASP A 45 -16.56 -15.06 -26.65
C ASP A 45 -16.17 -15.68 -25.28
N ALA A 46 -15.33 -14.97 -24.51
CA ALA A 46 -14.89 -15.43 -23.20
C ALA A 46 -15.99 -15.25 -22.14
N GLN A 47 -16.37 -16.34 -21.47
CA GLN A 47 -17.24 -16.27 -20.30
C GLN A 47 -16.41 -15.92 -19.07
N ILE A 48 -16.71 -14.78 -18.45
CA ILE A 48 -16.11 -14.36 -17.19
C ILE A 48 -16.73 -15.21 -16.07
N GLN A 49 -15.95 -16.14 -15.52
CA GLN A 49 -16.39 -17.02 -14.44
C GLN A 49 -16.32 -16.35 -13.07
N ASN A 50 -15.29 -15.53 -12.84
CA ASN A 50 -15.12 -14.77 -11.61
C ASN A 50 -14.26 -13.53 -11.90
N VAL A 51 -14.55 -12.43 -11.23
CA VAL A 51 -13.73 -11.23 -11.26
C VAL A 51 -13.19 -11.02 -9.87
N GLN A 52 -11.89 -11.23 -9.71
CA GLN A 52 -11.22 -11.00 -8.44
C GLN A 52 -10.60 -9.62 -8.46
N GLU A 53 -10.98 -8.80 -7.48
CA GLU A 53 -10.33 -7.51 -7.25
C GLU A 53 -8.83 -7.75 -7.05
N GLY A 54 -8.01 -7.12 -7.88
CA GLY A 54 -6.58 -7.07 -7.64
C GLY A 54 -6.31 -6.34 -6.33
N ILE A 55 -5.20 -6.69 -5.67
CA ILE A 55 -4.73 -5.89 -4.54
C ILE A 55 -4.51 -4.46 -5.08
N GLU A 56 -5.18 -3.47 -4.49
CA GLU A 56 -4.96 -2.07 -4.84
C GLU A 56 -3.50 -1.72 -4.55
N LEU A 57 -2.67 -1.73 -5.59
CA LEU A 57 -1.24 -1.40 -5.49
C LEU A 57 -1.03 0.04 -5.02
N GLY A 58 -2.03 0.94 -5.16
CA GLY A 58 -1.95 2.32 -4.70
C GLY A 58 -1.66 2.47 -3.20
N ALA A 59 -2.05 1.49 -2.37
CA ALA A 59 -1.72 1.48 -0.94
C ALA A 59 -0.29 0.96 -0.65
N TYR A 60 0.30 0.18 -1.57
CA TYR A 60 1.66 -0.38 -1.45
C TYR A 60 2.71 0.40 -2.27
N GLU A 61 2.29 1.29 -3.16
CA GLU A 61 3.15 2.19 -3.94
C GLU A 61 3.60 3.41 -3.13
N GLN A 62 2.96 3.68 -1.99
CA GLN A 62 3.51 4.60 -0.99
C GLN A 62 4.59 3.90 -0.17
N ILE A 63 5.66 3.47 -0.82
CA ILE A 63 6.94 3.32 -0.12
C ILE A 63 7.44 4.76 0.04
N PRO A 64 7.47 5.32 1.26
CA PRO A 64 7.93 6.69 1.44
C PRO A 64 9.36 6.76 0.93
N GLY A 65 9.65 7.60 -0.07
CA GLY A 65 11.02 7.77 -0.59
C GLY A 65 12.01 8.28 0.45
N ASN A 66 11.52 8.70 1.61
CA ASN A 66 12.29 9.10 2.79
C ASN A 66 12.36 8.01 3.87
N GLN A 67 11.86 6.80 3.62
CA GLN A 67 11.96 5.69 4.57
C GLN A 67 13.43 5.33 4.73
N ARG A 68 13.98 5.64 5.91
CA ARG A 68 15.35 5.27 6.25
C ARG A 68 15.42 3.76 6.46
N ILE A 69 16.36 3.12 5.78
CA ILE A 69 16.66 1.70 5.93
C ILE A 69 17.63 1.58 7.10
N ASN A 70 17.31 0.80 8.13
CA ASN A 70 18.26 0.49 9.21
C ASN A 70 18.92 -0.86 8.94
N LEU A 71 20.16 -0.84 8.44
CA LEU A 71 20.89 -2.06 8.10
C LEU A 71 21.31 -2.87 9.34
N PHE A 72 21.36 -2.27 10.53
CA PHE A 72 21.65 -3.01 11.76
C PHE A 72 20.54 -3.97 12.14
N GLU A 73 19.28 -3.58 11.92
CA GLU A 73 18.12 -4.44 12.18
C GLU A 73 17.98 -5.57 11.15
N ILE A 74 18.46 -5.33 9.92
CA ILE A 74 18.32 -6.26 8.80
C ILE A 74 19.48 -7.27 8.77
N LEU A 75 20.72 -6.81 8.97
CA LEU A 75 21.92 -7.62 8.83
C LEU A 75 22.41 -8.19 10.18
N GLY A 76 22.07 -7.54 11.29
CA GLY A 76 22.32 -8.02 12.65
C GLY A 76 23.75 -8.57 12.85
N ASP A 77 23.84 -9.74 13.49
CA ASP A 77 25.10 -10.39 13.86
C ASP A 77 25.81 -11.10 12.68
N GLN A 78 25.19 -11.15 11.49
CA GLN A 78 25.75 -11.84 10.33
C GLN A 78 26.89 -11.05 9.69
N VAL A 79 26.93 -9.74 9.94
CA VAL A 79 27.88 -8.81 9.32
C VAL A 79 28.52 -7.95 10.42
N PRO A 80 29.85 -7.76 10.43
CA PRO A 80 30.50 -6.91 11.42
C PRO A 80 29.96 -5.47 11.38
N SER A 81 29.81 -4.83 12.55
CA SER A 81 29.25 -3.48 12.69
C SER A 81 29.96 -2.42 11.84
N GLU A 82 31.26 -2.59 11.61
CA GLU A 82 32.05 -1.71 10.76
C GLU A 82 31.63 -1.77 9.28
N VAL A 83 31.32 -2.97 8.78
CA VAL A 83 30.82 -3.16 7.41
C VAL A 83 29.40 -2.61 7.31
N ILE A 84 28.55 -2.83 8.32
CA ILE A 84 27.19 -2.26 8.37
C ILE A 84 27.22 -0.73 8.33
N ASN A 85 28.11 -0.08 9.09
CA ASN A 85 28.25 1.38 9.08
C ASN A 85 28.66 1.93 7.70
N ASN A 86 29.60 1.26 7.03
CA ASN A 86 30.03 1.64 5.69
C ASN A 86 28.90 1.50 4.67
N LEU A 87 28.15 0.39 4.73
CA LEU A 87 27.00 0.15 3.84
C LEU A 87 25.87 1.14 4.13
N GLN A 88 25.61 1.47 5.39
CA GLN A 88 24.58 2.42 5.80
C GLN A 88 24.85 3.79 5.19
N SER A 89 26.09 4.28 5.26
CA SER A 89 26.47 5.54 4.64
C SER A 89 26.30 5.53 3.11
N GLN A 90 26.47 4.39 2.44
CA GLN A 90 26.28 4.29 0.99
C GLN A 90 24.79 4.25 0.64
N VAL A 91 23.99 3.50 1.39
CA VAL A 91 22.53 3.40 1.19
C VAL A 91 21.84 4.74 1.44
N ASP A 92 22.28 5.50 2.46
CA ASP A 92 21.72 6.82 2.79
C ASP A 92 21.92 7.89 1.68
N GLN A 93 22.85 7.64 0.75
CA GLN A 93 23.14 8.52 -0.39
C GLN A 93 22.33 8.16 -1.64
N ILE A 94 21.68 6.98 -1.67
CA ILE A 94 20.85 6.56 -2.79
C ILE A 94 19.63 7.47 -2.89
N GLY A 95 19.32 7.97 -4.09
CA GLY A 95 18.16 8.84 -4.34
C GLY A 95 18.37 10.32 -4.02
N ARG A 96 19.59 10.76 -3.67
CA ARG A 96 19.93 12.18 -3.47
C ARG A 96 20.50 12.89 -4.72
N ASN A 97 20.29 12.33 -5.91
CA ASN A 97 20.73 12.92 -7.19
C ASN A 97 19.54 13.50 -7.96
#